data_AF-A0A4R0Z3P7-F1
#
_entry.id   AF-A0A4R0Z3P7-F1
#
_cell.length_a   1.000
_cell.length_b   1.000
_cell.length_c   1.000
_cell.angle_alpha   90.00
_cell.angle_beta   90.00
_cell.angle_gamma   90.00
#
_symmetry.space_group_name_H-M   'P 1'
#
loop_
_entity.id
_entity.type
_entity.pdbx_description
1 polymer ?
#
loop_
_entity_poly.entity_id
_entity_poly.type
_entity_poly.pdbx_seq_one_letter_code
_entity_poly.pdbx_strand_id
1 'polypeptide(L)'
;MTITYQLTPEDFISLQKDLIKNTNYHKRRSKFLLIYTELLAFAYGFAAVVWFFPRVISFTAFVLVAIASGVLVMLLLYPLLRKMYPPITLRKSMVQLKKMGGWPRTVTVKLDDSGIEWTSDNPRSKGMLQIPWESIDKASQDEKHLYLYFQEADAIIIPKKINGLDSIEQSELERLLNPYMKARS
;
A
#
# COMPACT_ATOMS: atom_id res chain seq x y z
N MET A 1 -17.92 -19.78 11.55
CA MET A 1 -18.28 -18.57 12.30
C MET A 1 -18.59 -17.42 11.33
N THR A 2 -19.66 -16.66 11.54
CA THR A 2 -20.00 -15.51 10.68
C THR A 2 -19.98 -14.23 11.52
N ILE A 3 -19.26 -13.23 11.05
CA ILE A 3 -19.04 -11.97 11.75
C ILE A 3 -19.44 -10.83 10.85
N THR A 4 -20.16 -9.85 11.39
CA THR A 4 -20.51 -8.63 10.66
C THR A 4 -19.96 -7.41 11.40
N TYR A 5 -19.27 -6.53 10.69
CA TYR A 5 -18.72 -5.30 11.23
C TYR A 5 -18.78 -4.16 10.21
N GLN A 6 -18.64 -2.93 10.69
CA GLN A 6 -18.57 -1.75 9.82
C GLN A 6 -17.12 -1.36 9.59
N LEU A 7 -16.72 -1.30 8.33
CA LEU A 7 -15.47 -0.69 7.89
C LEU A 7 -15.64 0.82 7.79
N THR A 8 -14.88 1.55 8.60
CA THR A 8 -14.81 3.00 8.55
C THR A 8 -13.80 3.47 7.48
N PRO A 9 -13.90 4.73 7.04
CA PRO A 9 -12.86 5.36 6.22
C PRO A 9 -11.46 5.22 6.83
N GLU A 10 -11.35 5.34 8.14
CA GLU A 10 -10.10 5.27 8.89
C GLU A 10 -9.47 3.87 8.82
N ASP A 11 -10.30 2.82 8.88
CA ASP A 11 -9.88 1.43 8.75
C ASP A 11 -9.33 1.15 7.35
N PHE A 12 -10.00 1.68 6.32
CA PHE A 12 -9.51 1.60 4.94
C PHE A 12 -8.16 2.29 4.78
N ILE A 13 -7.98 3.49 5.34
CA ILE A 13 -6.69 4.20 5.26
C ILE A 13 -5.61 3.45 6.04
N SER A 14 -5.95 2.81 7.15
CA SER A 14 -5.03 1.98 7.94
C SER A 14 -4.58 0.76 7.14
N LEU A 15 -5.50 0.07 6.48
CA LEU A 15 -5.20 -1.02 5.54
C LEU A 15 -4.27 -0.57 4.41
N GLN A 16 -4.58 0.55 3.76
CA GLN A 16 -3.74 1.09 2.67
C GLN A 16 -2.33 1.43 3.15
N LYS A 17 -2.20 2.00 4.36
CA LYS A 17 -0.90 2.30 4.96
C LYS A 17 -0.10 1.03 5.26
N ASP A 18 -0.74 -0.01 5.78
CA ASP A 18 -0.10 -1.29 6.07
C ASP A 18 0.35 -1.99 4.78
N LEU A 19 -0.52 -2.01 3.75
CA LEU A 19 -0.20 -2.53 2.42
C LEU A 19 1.04 -1.84 1.82
N ILE A 20 1.08 -0.50 1.84
CA ILE A 20 2.23 0.28 1.31
C ILE A 20 3.54 -0.10 2.00
N LYS A 21 3.50 -0.42 3.29
CA LYS A 21 4.68 -0.77 4.08
C LYS A 21 5.13 -2.21 3.87
N ASN A 22 4.18 -3.14 3.82
CA ASN A 22 4.47 -4.56 3.97
C ASN A 22 4.48 -5.34 2.67
N THR A 23 3.85 -4.87 1.59
CA THR A 23 3.78 -5.65 0.35
C THR A 23 4.97 -5.45 -0.59
N ASN A 24 5.30 -6.52 -1.31
CA ASN A 24 6.32 -6.48 -2.36
C ASN A 24 5.85 -5.70 -3.60
N TYR A 25 4.53 -5.61 -3.82
CA TYR A 25 3.96 -4.76 -4.86
C TYR A 25 4.38 -3.29 -4.70
N HIS A 26 4.14 -2.71 -3.51
CA HIS A 26 4.47 -1.32 -3.24
C HIS A 26 5.99 -1.07 -3.20
N LYS A 27 6.79 -2.04 -2.71
CA LYS A 27 8.26 -1.97 -2.76
C LYS A 27 8.80 -1.91 -4.20
N ARG A 28 8.35 -2.83 -5.08
CA ARG A 28 8.74 -2.84 -6.50
C ARG A 28 8.29 -1.56 -7.19
N ARG A 29 7.04 -1.16 -7.00
CA ARG A 29 6.48 0.06 -7.62
C ARG A 29 7.19 1.33 -7.15
N SER A 30 7.53 1.43 -5.87
CA SER A 30 8.35 2.52 -5.32
C SER A 30 9.73 2.58 -5.98
N LYS A 31 10.40 1.44 -6.12
CA LYS A 31 11.71 1.35 -6.80
C LYS A 31 11.63 1.76 -8.27
N PHE A 32 10.63 1.28 -9.01
CA PHE A 32 10.42 1.67 -10.41
C PHE A 32 10.18 3.17 -10.56
N LEU A 33 9.31 3.75 -9.72
CA LEU A 33 9.04 5.17 -9.75
C LEU A 33 10.28 5.98 -9.39
N LEU A 34 11.05 5.55 -8.39
CA LEU A 34 12.30 6.20 -7.99
C LEU A 34 13.28 6.27 -9.17
N ILE A 35 13.59 5.12 -9.80
CA ILE A 35 14.48 5.04 -10.98
C ILE A 35 13.97 5.96 -12.09
N TYR A 36 12.67 5.91 -12.40
CA TYR A 36 12.08 6.76 -13.43
C TYR A 36 12.24 8.25 -13.11
N THR A 37 11.94 8.66 -11.88
CA THR A 37 12.08 10.07 -11.46
C THR A 37 13.54 10.53 -11.38
N GLU A 38 14.47 9.65 -11.04
CA GLU A 38 15.91 9.93 -11.06
C GLU A 38 16.42 10.16 -12.47
N LEU A 39 15.98 9.37 -13.44
CA LEU A 39 16.30 9.58 -14.86
C LEU A 39 15.77 10.93 -15.36
N LEU A 40 14.56 11.32 -14.94
CA LEU A 40 14.02 12.65 -15.24
C LEU A 40 14.82 13.78 -14.56
N ALA A 41 15.23 13.59 -13.30
CA ALA A 41 16.06 14.55 -12.59
C ALA A 41 17.43 14.72 -13.25
N PHE A 42 18.05 13.62 -13.68
CA PHE A 42 19.29 13.65 -14.46
C PHE A 42 19.11 14.39 -15.78
N ALA A 43 18.07 14.05 -16.55
CA ALA A 43 17.77 14.69 -17.83
C ALA A 43 17.51 16.19 -17.65
N TYR A 44 16.84 16.60 -16.58
CA TYR A 44 16.62 18.00 -16.23
C TYR A 44 17.93 18.74 -15.92
N GLY A 45 18.80 18.17 -15.09
CA GLY A 45 20.11 18.76 -14.78
C GLY A 45 21.02 18.87 -16.01
N PHE A 46 20.96 17.90 -16.91
CA PHE A 46 21.65 17.92 -18.20
C PHE A 46 21.10 19.02 -19.11
N ALA A 47 19.78 19.07 -19.30
CA ALA A 47 19.10 20.05 -20.15
C ALA A 47 19.31 21.49 -19.66
N ALA A 48 19.35 21.70 -18.34
CA ALA A 48 19.64 23.00 -17.75
C ALA A 48 21.01 23.54 -18.20
N VAL A 49 22.05 22.72 -18.21
CA VAL A 49 23.36 23.13 -18.72
C VAL A 49 23.29 23.45 -20.21
N VAL A 50 22.62 22.61 -21.00
CA VAL A 50 22.48 22.84 -22.44
C VAL A 50 21.78 24.16 -22.76
N TRP A 51 20.81 24.56 -21.94
CA TRP A 51 20.03 25.77 -22.16
C TRP A 51 20.72 27.04 -21.65
N PHE A 52 21.35 26.97 -20.47
CA PHE A 52 21.85 28.17 -19.77
C PHE A 52 23.34 28.42 -19.93
N PHE A 53 24.17 27.40 -20.25
CA PHE A 53 25.61 27.62 -20.39
C PHE A 53 25.98 28.11 -21.79
N PRO A 54 26.74 29.23 -21.90
CA PRO A 54 27.25 29.68 -23.18
C PRO A 54 28.26 28.66 -23.74
N ARG A 55 28.18 28.38 -25.05
CA ARG A 55 29.02 27.40 -25.76
C ARG A 55 30.46 27.89 -26.02
N VAL A 56 31.03 28.65 -25.08
CA VAL A 56 32.38 29.23 -25.16
C VAL A 56 33.47 28.28 -24.68
N ILE A 57 33.10 27.14 -24.11
CA ILE A 57 33.99 26.10 -23.60
C ILE A 57 34.19 25.02 -24.68
N SER A 58 35.32 24.31 -24.66
CA SER A 58 35.53 23.13 -25.49
C SER A 58 34.38 22.11 -25.32
N PHE A 59 34.01 21.44 -26.41
CA PHE A 59 32.89 20.49 -26.43
C PHE A 59 33.00 19.43 -25.32
N THR A 60 34.21 18.90 -25.10
CA THR A 60 34.46 17.91 -24.05
C THR A 60 34.16 18.43 -22.66
N ALA A 61 34.62 19.64 -22.32
CA ALA A 61 34.37 20.22 -21.01
C ALA A 61 32.89 20.60 -20.84
N PHE A 62 32.21 21.03 -21.90
CA PHE A 62 30.75 21.24 -21.88
C PHE A 62 29.98 19.96 -21.55
N VAL A 63 30.29 18.85 -22.21
CA VAL A 63 29.63 17.55 -21.96
C VAL A 63 29.89 17.06 -20.53
N LEU A 64 31.13 17.19 -20.04
CA LEU A 64 31.46 16.83 -18.65
C LEU A 64 30.66 17.64 -17.63
N VAL A 65 30.53 18.95 -17.83
CA VAL A 65 29.72 19.82 -16.96
C VAL A 65 28.24 19.44 -17.03
N ALA A 66 27.71 19.11 -18.21
CA ALA A 66 26.32 18.69 -18.37
C ALA A 66 26.03 17.37 -17.64
N ILE A 67 26.91 16.38 -17.77
CA ILE A 67 26.80 15.09 -17.06
C ILE A 67 26.92 15.31 -15.55
N ALA A 68 27.92 16.08 -15.11
CA ALA A 68 28.14 16.36 -13.69
C ALA A 68 26.93 17.08 -13.07
N SER A 69 26.33 18.04 -13.78
CA SER A 69 25.08 18.70 -13.37
C SER A 69 23.92 17.73 -13.26
N GLY A 70 23.73 16.85 -14.26
CA GLY A 70 22.70 15.80 -14.21
C GLY A 70 22.85 14.90 -12.99
N VAL A 71 24.07 14.41 -12.73
CA VAL A 71 24.37 13.59 -11.55
C VAL A 71 24.15 14.35 -10.25
N LEU A 72 24.56 15.62 -10.18
CA LEU A 72 24.38 16.47 -9.00
C LEU A 72 22.89 16.64 -8.67
N VAL A 73 22.06 16.97 -9.66
CA VAL A 73 20.61 17.12 -9.48
C VAL A 73 19.97 15.80 -9.05
N MET A 74 20.37 14.68 -9.66
CA MET A 74 19.90 13.35 -9.29
C MET A 74 20.21 13.02 -7.82
N LEU A 75 21.46 13.23 -7.38
CA LEU A 75 21.87 12.97 -6.00
C LEU A 75 21.18 13.89 -5.00
N LEU A 76 21.00 15.16 -5.36
CA LEU A 76 20.36 16.15 -4.49
C LEU A 76 18.87 15.85 -4.27
N LEU A 77 18.18 15.33 -5.30
CA LEU A 77 16.77 14.98 -5.23
C LEU A 77 16.50 13.57 -4.69
N TYR A 78 17.48 12.67 -4.69
CA TYR A 78 17.34 11.29 -4.20
C TYR A 78 16.60 11.14 -2.86
N PRO A 79 17.00 11.81 -1.76
CA PRO A 79 16.34 11.62 -0.47
C PRO A 79 14.88 12.12 -0.47
N LEU A 80 14.58 13.14 -1.27
CA LEU A 80 13.25 13.68 -1.42
C LEU A 80 12.36 12.70 -2.20
N LEU A 81 12.81 12.27 -3.38
CA LEU A 81 12.08 11.34 -4.26
C LEU A 81 11.75 10.02 -3.55
N ARG A 82 12.72 9.47 -2.80
CA ARG A 82 12.52 8.24 -2.03
C ARG A 82 11.40 8.35 -0.98
N LYS A 83 11.22 9.53 -0.37
CA LYS A 83 10.21 9.76 0.67
C LYS A 83 8.83 10.13 0.12
N MET A 84 8.73 10.47 -1.17
CA MET A 84 7.48 10.94 -1.78
C MET A 84 6.48 9.81 -2.08
N TYR A 85 6.94 8.58 -2.28
CA TYR A 85 6.06 7.49 -2.71
C TYR A 85 4.91 7.16 -1.72
N PRO A 86 5.16 6.91 -0.42
CA PRO A 86 4.09 6.61 0.53
C PRO A 86 3.02 7.71 0.66
N PRO A 87 3.35 9.00 0.89
CA PRO A 87 2.33 10.03 1.06
C PRO A 87 1.53 10.30 -0.21
N ILE A 88 2.15 10.21 -1.40
CA ILE A 88 1.44 10.36 -2.68
C ILE A 88 0.44 9.23 -2.88
N THR A 89 0.87 7.99 -2.62
CA THR A 89 0.01 6.81 -2.79
C THR A 89 -1.17 6.86 -1.83
N LEU A 90 -0.92 7.20 -0.55
CA LEU A 90 -1.98 7.35 0.44
C LEU A 90 -2.96 8.47 0.08
N ARG A 91 -2.46 9.61 -0.43
CA ARG A 91 -3.30 10.72 -0.91
C ARG A 91 -4.16 10.30 -2.10
N LYS A 92 -3.62 9.51 -3.03
CA LYS A 92 -4.41 8.94 -4.14
C LYS A 92 -5.53 8.03 -3.60
N SER A 93 -5.23 7.15 -2.65
CA SER A 93 -6.24 6.30 -2.01
C SER A 93 -7.31 7.12 -1.29
N MET A 94 -6.94 8.19 -0.57
CA MET A 94 -7.90 9.12 0.05
C MET A 94 -8.80 9.83 -0.99
N VAL A 95 -8.25 10.26 -2.12
CA VAL A 95 -9.04 10.87 -3.19
C VAL A 95 -10.00 9.87 -3.83
N GLN A 96 -9.55 8.63 -4.05
CA GLN A 96 -10.40 7.55 -4.55
C GLN A 96 -11.52 7.22 -3.57
N LEU A 97 -11.22 7.15 -2.27
CA LEU A 97 -12.19 6.94 -1.21
C LEU A 97 -13.32 7.97 -1.24
N LYS A 98 -12.95 9.26 -1.33
CA LYS A 98 -13.91 10.37 -1.44
C LYS A 98 -14.79 10.27 -2.69
N LYS A 99 -14.26 9.77 -3.81
CA LYS A 99 -15.01 9.58 -5.05
C LYS A 99 -16.00 8.41 -4.97
N MET A 100 -15.63 7.34 -4.28
CA MET A 100 -16.46 6.14 -4.20
C MET A 100 -17.74 6.37 -3.38
N GLY A 101 -17.71 7.27 -2.37
CA GLY A 101 -18.83 7.49 -1.46
C GLY A 101 -19.25 6.20 -0.74
N GLY A 102 -20.37 6.25 -0.01
CA GLY A 102 -20.96 5.06 0.63
C GLY A 102 -20.07 4.45 1.72
N TRP A 103 -19.52 5.30 2.58
CA TRP A 103 -18.81 4.90 3.79
C TRP A 103 -19.59 5.40 5.02
N PRO A 104 -19.59 4.66 6.14
CA PRO A 104 -18.96 3.35 6.38
C PRO A 104 -19.60 2.21 5.58
N ARG A 105 -18.90 1.07 5.46
CA ARG A 105 -19.37 -0.12 4.73
C ARG A 105 -19.59 -1.30 5.65
N THR A 106 -20.76 -1.94 5.57
CA THR A 106 -21.00 -3.19 6.28
C THR A 106 -20.30 -4.32 5.54
N VAL A 107 -19.53 -5.09 6.30
CA VAL A 107 -18.80 -6.26 5.81
C VAL A 107 -19.19 -7.45 6.65
N THR A 108 -19.54 -8.54 5.98
CA THR A 108 -19.76 -9.85 6.58
C THR A 108 -18.62 -10.77 6.19
N VAL A 109 -17.92 -11.27 7.20
CA VAL A 109 -16.84 -12.25 7.06
C VAL A 109 -17.32 -13.56 7.64
N LYS A 110 -17.35 -14.59 6.81
CA LYS A 110 -17.61 -15.95 7.24
C LYS A 110 -16.30 -16.73 7.20
N LEU A 111 -15.93 -17.27 8.34
CA LEU A 111 -14.75 -18.10 8.56
C LEU A 111 -15.23 -19.54 8.69
N ASP A 112 -14.76 -20.41 7.81
CA ASP A 112 -15.00 -21.84 7.87
C ASP A 112 -13.70 -22.62 7.71
N ASP A 113 -13.76 -23.94 7.77
CA ASP A 113 -12.57 -24.80 7.63
C ASP A 113 -11.96 -24.73 6.22
N SER A 114 -12.72 -24.27 5.23
CA SER A 114 -12.26 -24.15 3.83
C SER A 114 -11.56 -22.82 3.55
N GLY A 115 -11.93 -21.75 4.24
CA GLY A 115 -11.34 -20.43 4.04
C GLY A 115 -12.11 -19.28 4.68
N ILE A 116 -11.89 -18.10 4.09
CA ILE A 116 -12.53 -16.84 4.43
C ILE A 116 -13.43 -16.42 3.29
N GLU A 117 -14.72 -16.30 3.56
CA GLU A 117 -15.71 -15.72 2.66
C GLU A 117 -15.99 -14.29 3.10
N TRP A 118 -15.55 -13.33 2.28
CA TRP A 118 -15.70 -11.89 2.52
C TRP A 118 -16.79 -11.33 1.63
N THR A 119 -17.81 -10.73 2.23
CA THR A 119 -18.90 -10.07 1.52
C THR A 119 -19.00 -8.62 1.95
N SER A 120 -18.94 -7.70 1.00
CA SER A 120 -19.24 -6.29 1.26
C SER A 120 -20.63 -5.94 0.79
N ASP A 121 -21.42 -5.38 1.70
CA ASP A 121 -22.71 -4.81 1.39
C ASP A 121 -22.51 -3.36 0.93
N ASN A 122 -22.25 -3.20 -0.36
CA ASN A 122 -22.22 -1.91 -1.03
C ASN A 122 -23.41 -1.85 -2.01
N PRO A 123 -24.28 -0.82 -1.92
CA PRO A 123 -25.44 -0.66 -2.81
C PRO A 123 -25.11 -0.68 -4.30
N ARG A 124 -23.86 -0.38 -4.68
CA ARG A 124 -23.41 -0.33 -6.09
C ARG A 124 -22.76 -1.63 -6.59
N SER A 125 -22.37 -2.53 -5.69
CA SER A 125 -21.69 -3.79 -6.06
C SER A 125 -21.65 -4.71 -4.84
N LYS A 126 -22.42 -5.81 -4.85
CA LYS A 126 -22.20 -6.91 -3.92
C LYS A 126 -20.99 -7.69 -4.40
N GLY A 127 -19.86 -7.50 -3.72
CA GLY A 127 -18.64 -8.28 -3.95
C GLY A 127 -18.57 -9.42 -2.95
N MET A 128 -18.49 -10.65 -3.44
CA MET A 128 -18.21 -11.83 -2.64
C MET A 128 -16.82 -12.34 -3.06
N LEU A 129 -15.94 -12.51 -2.09
CA LEU A 129 -14.58 -12.98 -2.30
C LEU A 129 -14.36 -14.20 -1.40
N GLN A 130 -14.02 -15.34 -2.01
CA GLN A 130 -13.66 -16.55 -1.29
C GLN A 130 -12.14 -16.71 -1.31
N ILE A 131 -11.55 -16.86 -0.13
CA ILE A 131 -10.11 -16.90 0.07
C ILE A 131 -9.78 -18.19 0.81
N PRO A 132 -9.20 -19.19 0.12
CA PRO A 132 -8.72 -20.41 0.77
C PRO A 132 -7.63 -20.06 1.79
N TRP A 133 -7.61 -20.77 2.92
CA TRP A 133 -6.58 -20.58 3.94
C TRP A 133 -5.15 -20.70 3.41
N GLU A 134 -4.94 -21.61 2.46
CA GLU A 134 -3.65 -21.86 1.79
C GLU A 134 -3.15 -20.66 0.97
N SER A 135 -4.06 -19.78 0.54
CA SER A 135 -3.71 -18.59 -0.23
C SER A 135 -3.18 -17.44 0.63
N ILE A 136 -3.34 -17.53 1.96
CA ILE A 136 -2.85 -16.51 2.88
C ILE A 136 -1.32 -16.63 2.99
N ASP A 137 -0.62 -15.72 2.34
CA ASP A 137 0.84 -15.69 2.32
C ASP A 137 1.42 -15.15 3.64
N LYS A 138 0.77 -14.12 4.19
CA LYS A 138 1.26 -13.39 5.36
C LYS A 138 0.12 -12.84 6.21
N ALA A 139 0.38 -12.68 7.51
CA ALA A 139 -0.43 -11.86 8.41
C ALA A 139 0.41 -10.71 9.02
N SER A 140 -0.24 -9.58 9.31
CA SER A 140 0.31 -8.45 10.05
C SER A 140 -0.74 -7.96 11.04
N GLN A 141 -0.35 -7.28 12.11
CA GLN A 141 -1.28 -6.75 13.09
C GLN A 141 -0.85 -5.39 13.59
N ASP A 142 -1.83 -4.56 13.94
CA ASP A 142 -1.65 -3.34 14.71
C ASP A 142 -2.45 -3.42 16.04
N GLU A 143 -2.62 -2.29 16.72
CA GLU A 143 -3.35 -2.22 17.99
C GLU A 143 -4.84 -2.58 17.84
N LYS A 144 -5.45 -2.32 16.68
CA LYS A 144 -6.89 -2.40 16.44
C LYS A 144 -7.29 -3.46 15.42
N HIS A 145 -6.39 -3.86 14.55
CA HIS A 145 -6.67 -4.63 13.35
C HIS A 145 -5.69 -5.77 13.13
N LEU A 146 -6.18 -6.80 12.46
CA LEU A 146 -5.43 -7.86 11.83
C LEU A 146 -5.53 -7.69 10.31
N TYR A 147 -4.41 -7.85 9.63
CA TYR A 147 -4.27 -7.77 8.19
C TYR A 147 -3.85 -9.14 7.65
N LEU A 148 -4.66 -9.72 6.77
CA LEU A 148 -4.41 -11.02 6.14
C LEU A 148 -4.16 -10.84 4.65
N TYR A 149 -2.95 -11.15 4.21
CA TYR A 149 -2.47 -10.95 2.85
C TYR A 149 -2.65 -12.25 2.06
N PHE A 150 -3.43 -12.18 0.97
CA PHE A 150 -3.73 -13.34 0.14
C PHE A 150 -3.25 -13.18 -1.31
N GLN A 151 -2.85 -11.97 -1.69
CA GLN A 151 -2.16 -11.67 -2.96
C GLN A 151 -1.09 -10.60 -2.74
N GLU A 152 -0.25 -10.37 -3.74
CA GLU A 152 0.87 -9.43 -3.65
C GLU A 152 0.45 -7.97 -3.36
N ALA A 153 -0.80 -7.59 -3.68
CA ALA A 153 -1.32 -6.24 -3.51
C ALA A 153 -2.62 -6.17 -2.69
N ASP A 154 -3.16 -7.31 -2.26
CA ASP A 154 -4.48 -7.38 -1.62
C ASP A 154 -4.40 -8.05 -0.25
N ALA A 155 -5.15 -7.47 0.69
CA ALA A 155 -5.30 -7.98 2.04
C ALA A 155 -6.70 -7.69 2.59
N ILE A 156 -7.17 -8.56 3.48
CA ILE A 156 -8.37 -8.32 4.28
C ILE A 156 -7.96 -7.68 5.61
N ILE A 157 -8.77 -6.75 6.08
CA ILE A 157 -8.68 -6.17 7.42
C ILE A 157 -9.80 -6.73 8.30
N ILE A 158 -9.44 -7.31 9.45
CA ILE A 158 -10.37 -7.82 10.48
C ILE A 158 -10.09 -7.04 11.77
N PRO A 159 -11.08 -6.34 12.37
CA PRO A 159 -10.91 -5.69 13.65
C PRO A 159 -10.65 -6.72 14.75
N LYS A 160 -9.71 -6.44 15.65
CA LYS A 160 -9.41 -7.30 16.80
C LYS A 160 -10.53 -7.30 17.82
N LYS A 161 -11.28 -6.21 17.93
CA LYS A 161 -12.46 -6.11 18.79
C LYS A 161 -13.62 -5.71 17.92
N ILE A 162 -14.64 -6.54 17.87
CA ILE A 162 -15.81 -6.29 17.06
C ILE A 162 -16.98 -6.10 18.03
N ASN A 163 -17.60 -4.93 17.95
CA ASN A 163 -18.72 -4.58 18.81
C ASN A 163 -19.90 -5.52 18.54
N GLY A 164 -20.37 -6.22 19.58
CA GLY A 164 -21.52 -7.12 19.50
C GLY A 164 -21.19 -8.61 19.45
N LEU A 165 -19.92 -9.02 19.45
CA LEU A 165 -19.55 -10.41 19.73
C LEU A 165 -19.45 -10.68 21.22
N ASP A 166 -19.85 -11.88 21.62
CA ASP A 166 -19.62 -12.38 22.96
C ASP A 166 -18.13 -12.75 23.17
N SER A 167 -17.70 -12.76 24.43
CA SER A 167 -16.36 -13.15 24.86
C SER A 167 -15.92 -14.52 24.33
N ILE A 168 -16.86 -15.45 24.17
CA ILE A 168 -16.62 -16.80 23.63
C ILE A 168 -16.33 -16.72 22.12
N GLU A 169 -17.16 -16.00 21.38
CA GLU A 169 -17.00 -15.82 19.94
C GLU A 169 -15.71 -15.07 19.60
N GLN A 170 -15.36 -14.07 20.42
CA GLN A 170 -14.10 -13.34 20.32
C GLN A 170 -12.88 -14.26 20.55
N SER A 171 -12.97 -15.17 21.53
CA SER A 171 -11.92 -16.15 21.81
C SER A 171 -11.79 -17.18 20.69
N GLU A 172 -12.91 -17.58 20.08
CA GLU A 172 -12.93 -18.49 18.94
C GLU A 172 -12.31 -17.86 17.68
N LEU A 173 -12.61 -16.59 17.42
CA LEU A 173 -11.98 -15.80 16.36
C LEU A 173 -10.46 -15.75 16.55
N GLU A 174 -10.00 -15.43 17.76
CA GLU A 174 -8.57 -15.43 18.09
C GLU A 174 -7.96 -16.81 17.89
N ARG A 175 -8.63 -17.89 18.30
CA ARG A 175 -8.18 -19.28 18.11
C ARG A 175 -8.00 -19.63 16.63
N LEU A 176 -8.95 -19.24 15.76
CA LEU A 176 -8.90 -19.51 14.32
C LEU A 176 -7.78 -18.71 13.63
N LEU A 177 -7.49 -17.50 14.10
CA LEU A 177 -6.49 -16.61 13.49
C LEU A 177 -5.07 -16.83 14.05
N ASN A 178 -4.93 -17.39 15.25
CA ASN A 178 -3.64 -17.60 15.93
C ASN A 178 -2.60 -18.40 15.12
N PRO A 179 -2.96 -19.48 14.38
CA PRO A 179 -2.01 -20.23 13.56
C PRO A 179 -1.31 -19.34 12.52
N TYR A 180 -2.06 -18.41 11.92
CA TYR A 180 -1.56 -17.48 10.91
C TYR A 180 -0.79 -16.31 11.53
N MET A 181 -0.98 -16.02 12.82
CA MET A 181 -0.23 -15.00 13.55
C MET A 181 1.15 -15.47 14.02
N LYS A 182 1.27 -16.74 14.44
CA LYS A 182 2.52 -17.29 15.01
C LYS A 182 3.48 -17.89 13.99
N ALA A 183 2.98 -18.32 12.83
CA ALA A 183 3.80 -19.10 11.90
C ALA A 183 4.87 -18.28 11.15
N ARG A 184 4.78 -16.94 11.10
CA ARG A 184 5.62 -16.14 10.18
C ARG A 184 5.97 -14.72 10.68
N SER A 185 6.19 -14.54 11.99
CA SER A 185 6.80 -13.31 12.53
C SER A 185 8.30 -13.24 12.23
#